data_AF-A0A0H1BAZ1-F1
#
_entry.id   AF-A0A0H1BAZ1-F1
#
_cell.length_a   1.000
_cell.length_b   1.000
_cell.length_c   1.000
_cell.angle_alpha   90.00
_cell.angle_beta   90.00
_cell.angle_gamma   90.00
#
_symmetry.space_group_name_H-M   'P 1'
#
loop_
_entity.id
_entity.type
_entity.pdbx_description
1 polymer ?
#
loop_
_entity_poly.entity_id
_entity_poly.type
_entity_poly.pdbx_seq_one_letter_code
_entity_poly.pdbx_strand_id
1 'polypeptide(L)' 'WLALRSAGLAANLQHYNPIIDEEVAKTWSISTEWELVAQMVFGTATSEPTEKTFKPLEGRVKVFGAKE' A
#
# COMPACT_ATOMS: atom_id res chain seq x y z
N TRP A 1 -6.03 -2.78 -0.71
CA TRP A 1 -6.01 -2.58 0.76
C TRP A 1 -7.41 -2.50 1.37
N LEU A 2 -8.27 -1.52 1.04
CA LEU A 2 -9.57 -1.35 1.71
C LEU A 2 -10.46 -2.61 1.68
N ALA A 3 -10.57 -3.27 0.52
CA ALA A 3 -11.35 -4.51 0.40
C ALA A 3 -10.85 -5.63 1.34
N LEU A 4 -9.52 -5.80 1.47
CA LEU A 4 -8.92 -6.78 2.39
C LEU A 4 -9.28 -6.44 3.84
N ARG A 5 -9.19 -5.15 4.22
CA ARG A 5 -9.57 -4.71 5.56
C ARG A 5 -11.05 -4.95 5.85
N SER A 6 -11.92 -4.66 4.89
CA SER A 6 -13.35 -4.95 4.99
C SER A 6 -13.66 -6.44 5.13
N ALA A 7 -12.80 -7.31 4.59
CA ALA A 7 -12.86 -8.76 4.76
C ALA A 7 -12.18 -9.25 6.06
N GLY A 8 -11.75 -8.34 6.95
CA GLY A 8 -11.09 -8.70 8.22
C GLY A 8 -9.60 -9.05 8.09
N LEU A 9 -8.99 -8.84 6.92
CA LEU A 9 -7.57 -9.14 6.68
C LEU A 9 -6.69 -7.92 6.96
N ALA A 10 -5.54 -8.18 7.57
CA ALA A 10 -4.44 -7.23 7.63
C ALA A 10 -3.62 -7.28 6.34
N ALA A 11 -2.98 -6.18 5.98
CA ALA A 11 -2.07 -6.12 4.86
C ALA A 11 -0.94 -5.11 5.12
N ASN A 12 0.17 -5.27 4.42
CA ASN A 12 1.23 -4.28 4.29
C ASN A 12 1.67 -4.19 2.82
N LEU A 13 2.32 -3.08 2.45
CA LEU A 13 2.79 -2.83 1.09
C LEU A 13 4.32 -2.75 1.11
N GLN A 14 4.98 -3.70 0.44
CA GLN A 14 6.43 -3.77 0.31
C GLN A 14 6.88 -3.39 -1.10
N HIS A 15 8.13 -2.96 -1.21
CA HIS A 15 8.78 -2.64 -2.49
C HIS A 15 10.15 -3.31 -2.54
N TYR A 16 10.17 -4.61 -2.83
CA TYR A 16 11.40 -5.34 -3.12
C TYR A 16 11.87 -5.12 -4.55
N ASN A 17 11.02 -4.60 -5.42
CA ASN A 17 11.41 -4.18 -6.76
C ASN A 17 12.53 -3.12 -6.71
N PRO A 18 13.49 -3.16 -7.66
CA PRO A 18 13.57 -4.05 -8.82
C PRO A 18 14.29 -5.39 -8.55
N ILE A 19 14.73 -5.67 -7.32
CA ILE A 19 15.72 -6.74 -7.06
C ILE A 19 15.16 -8.16 -7.24
N ILE A 20 13.83 -8.32 -7.21
CA ILE A 20 13.14 -9.60 -7.39
C ILE A 20 12.46 -9.74 -8.75
N ASP A 21 12.42 -8.68 -9.56
CA ASP A 21 11.55 -8.57 -10.74
C ASP A 21 11.83 -9.68 -11.76
N GLU A 22 13.11 -9.93 -12.06
CA GLU A 22 13.53 -10.95 -13.02
C GLU A 22 13.13 -12.35 -12.56
N GLU A 23 13.34 -12.68 -11.29
CA GLU A 23 13.03 -14.01 -10.74
C GLU A 23 11.52 -14.24 -10.66
N VAL A 24 10.76 -13.20 -10.28
CA VAL A 24 9.28 -13.22 -10.28
C VAL A 24 8.77 -13.45 -11.70
N ALA A 25 9.27 -12.68 -12.67
CA ALA A 25 8.83 -12.79 -14.06
C ALA A 25 9.10 -14.19 -14.63
N LYS A 26 10.29 -14.75 -14.40
CA LYS A 26 10.65 -16.11 -14.81
C LYS A 26 9.78 -17.17 -14.14
N THR A 27 9.65 -17.11 -12.81
CA THR A 27 8.95 -18.12 -12.02
C THR A 27 7.48 -18.26 -12.42
N TRP A 28 6.82 -17.13 -12.68
CA TRP A 28 5.39 -17.09 -12.99
C TRP A 28 5.09 -16.82 -14.46
N SER A 29 6.09 -16.86 -15.35
CA SER A 29 5.95 -16.61 -16.78
C SER A 29 5.23 -15.28 -17.10
N ILE A 30 5.58 -14.23 -16.36
CA ILE A 30 5.05 -12.87 -16.55
C ILE A 30 5.81 -12.22 -17.71
N SER A 31 5.10 -11.45 -18.55
CA SER A 31 5.72 -10.66 -19.60
C SER A 31 6.75 -9.68 -19.04
N THR A 32 7.89 -9.53 -19.71
CA THR A 32 8.92 -8.55 -19.37
C THR A 32 8.48 -7.10 -19.59
N GLU A 33 7.37 -6.88 -20.30
CA GLU A 33 6.76 -5.55 -20.49
C GLU A 33 6.02 -5.07 -19.22
N TRP A 34 5.77 -5.98 -18.27
CA TRP A 34 5.07 -5.65 -17.04
C TRP A 34 6.06 -5.22 -15.96
N GLU A 35 5.86 -4.02 -15.43
CA GLU A 35 6.66 -3.48 -14.33
C GLU A 35 6.09 -3.93 -12.98
N LEU A 36 6.94 -4.54 -12.14
CA LEU A 36 6.55 -4.88 -10.77
C LEU A 36 6.60 -3.63 -9.88
N VAL A 37 5.42 -3.06 -9.60
CA VAL A 37 5.33 -1.80 -8.85
C VAL A 37 5.51 -2.01 -7.33
N ALA A 38 4.87 -3.03 -6.76
CA ALA A 38 4.87 -3.31 -5.32
C ALA A 38 4.33 -4.71 -5.01
N GLN A 39 4.50 -5.17 -3.77
CA GLN A 39 3.98 -6.44 -3.28
C GLN A 39 3.07 -6.21 -2.06
N MET A 40 1.78 -6.54 -2.19
CA MET A 40 0.82 -6.42 -1.08
C MET A 40 0.66 -7.76 -0.35
N VAL A 41 1.33 -7.89 0.79
CA VAL A 41 1.26 -9.08 1.65
C VAL A 41 0.03 -8.93 2.55
N PHE A 42 -0.80 -9.97 2.66
CA PHE A 42 -2.03 -9.95 3.47
C PHE A 42 -2.29 -11.27 4.18
N GLY A 43 -3.09 -11.22 5.25
CA GLY A 43 -3.46 -12.39 6.06
C GLY A 43 -4.16 -12.03 7.37
N THR A 44 -4.29 -13.00 8.27
CA THR A 44 -4.78 -12.77 9.64
C THR A 44 -3.82 -11.88 10.41
N ALA A 45 -4.36 -10.86 11.09
CA ALA A 45 -3.55 -9.96 11.92
C ALA A 45 -2.92 -10.71 13.10
N THR A 46 -1.61 -10.55 13.29
CA THR A 46 -0.85 -11.15 14.41
C THR A 46 -0.51 -10.14 15.50
N SER A 47 -0.65 -8.84 15.21
CA SER A 47 -0.44 -7.74 16.15
C SER A 47 -1.29 -6.54 15.77
N GLU A 48 -1.47 -5.62 16.71
CA GLU A 48 -2.09 -4.33 16.43
C GLU A 48 -1.18 -3.43 15.56
N PRO A 49 -1.74 -2.53 14.74
CA PRO A 49 -0.98 -1.52 14.04
C PRO A 49 -0.27 -0.57 15.01
N THR A 50 0.87 -0.05 14.60
CA THR A 50 1.56 1.01 15.33
C THR A 50 0.76 2.32 15.26
N GLU A 51 0.99 3.20 16.25
CA GLU A 51 0.40 4.53 16.26
C GLU A 51 0.79 5.32 15.00
N LYS A 52 -0.20 5.93 14.34
CA LYS A 52 0.00 6.78 13.18
C LYS A 52 -0.17 8.25 13.56
N THR A 53 0.90 9.02 13.43
CA THR A 53 0.87 10.47 13.60
C THR A 53 0.48 11.19 12.31
N PHE A 54 -0.07 12.41 12.44
CA PHE A 54 -0.49 13.23 11.31
C PHE A 54 0.13 14.62 11.41
N LYS A 55 0.54 15.19 10.28
CA LYS A 55 0.96 16.60 10.21
C LYS A 55 -0.22 17.54 10.51
N PRO A 56 0.01 18.78 10.95
CA PRO A 56 -1.07 19.77 11.12
C PRO A 56 -1.89 19.98 9.84
N LEU A 57 -3.12 20.48 9.95
CA LEU A 57 -4.05 20.65 8.83
C LEU A 57 -3.77 21.94 8.05
N GLU A 58 -3.28 22.96 8.73
CA GLU A 58 -3.06 24.32 8.24
C GLU A 58 -2.12 24.33 7.02
N GLY A 59 -1.21 23.35 6.92
CA GLY A 59 -0.30 23.18 5.79
C GLY A 59 -0.76 22.16 4.72
N ARG A 60 -1.87 21.43 4.95
CA ARG A 60 -2.34 20.35 4.07
C ARG A 60 -3.70 20.60 3.44
N VAL A 61 -4.51 21.49 4.04
CA VAL A 61 -5.85 21.81 3.59
C VAL A 61 -6.01 23.32 3.52
N LYS A 62 -6.53 23.82 2.40
CA LYS A 62 -6.94 25.22 2.25
C LYS A 62 -8.40 25.24 1.85
N VAL A 63 -9.21 26.02 2.57
CA VAL A 63 -10.64 26.17 2.30
C VAL A 63 -10.89 27.64 1.93
N PHE A 64 -11.60 27.85 0.82
CA PHE A 64 -11.99 29.18 0.35
C PHE A 64 -13.50 29.19 0.13
N GLY A 65 -14.16 30.30 0.47
CA GLY A 65 -15.61 30.46 0.24
C GLY A 65 -16.49 29.63 1.18
N ALA A 66 -16.07 29.41 2.44
CA ALA A 66 -16.97 28.86 3.45
C ALA A 66 -18.22 29.75 3.53
N LYS A 67 -19.40 29.18 3.27
CA LYS A 67 -20.66 29.86 3.52
C LYS A 67 -20.74 30.16 5.01
N GLU A 68 -21.09 31.41 5.35
CA GLU A 68 -21.47 31.80 6.71
C GLU A 68 -22.54 30.86 7.27
#